data_AF-R1EVZ2-F1
#
_entry.id   AF-R1EVZ2-F1
#
_cell.length_a   1.000
_cell.length_b   1.000
_cell.length_c   1.000
_cell.angle_alpha   90.00
_cell.angle_beta   90.00
_cell.angle_gamma   90.00
#
_symmetry.space_group_name_H-M   'P 1'
#
loop_
_entity.id
_entity.type
_entity.pdbx_description
1 polymer ?
#
loop_
_entity_poly.entity_id
_entity_poly.type
_entity_poly.pdbx_seq_one_letter_code
_entity_poly.pdbx_strand_id
1 'polypeptide(L)'
;MFSFLGLEIASVTNGGVGYHALTEVPLADLQYSLKLLLALEVHYAILIALVKTSLLLFYRRIFSPHRALRLALGLIGAAVWLWSLSAVLTAFLLCAPLPFNWGVGAGSCGNRGASFVANGAANMLTDAAILVLPLPYIFALQMNLAKKAGVGAVLWAVGDYGYGWEEQEW
;
A
#
# COMPACT_ATOMS: atom_id res chain seq x y z
N MET A 1 6.94 -6.54 -6.92
CA MET A 1 7.30 -6.99 -5.56
C MET A 1 8.77 -7.41 -5.48
N PHE A 2 9.23 -8.39 -6.26
CA PHE A 2 10.65 -8.78 -6.28
C PHE A 2 11.61 -7.62 -6.63
N SER A 3 11.24 -6.77 -7.58
CA SER A 3 12.04 -5.59 -7.93
C SER A 3 12.20 -4.60 -6.77
N PHE A 4 11.16 -4.44 -5.95
CA PHE A 4 11.19 -3.56 -4.77
C PHE A 4 12.10 -4.14 -3.69
N LEU A 5 11.97 -5.44 -3.41
CA LEU A 5 12.87 -6.14 -2.48
C LEU A 5 14.33 -6.09 -2.94
N GLY A 6 14.59 -6.23 -4.24
CA GLY A 6 15.94 -6.11 -4.79
C GLY A 6 16.54 -4.72 -4.59
N LEU A 7 15.73 -3.67 -4.74
CA LEU A 7 16.16 -2.29 -4.47
C LEU A 7 16.48 -2.05 -2.99
N GLU A 8 15.67 -2.58 -2.07
CA GLU A 8 15.93 -2.51 -0.63
C GLU A 8 17.20 -3.28 -0.25
N ILE A 9 17.40 -4.48 -0.79
CA ILE A 9 18.62 -5.24 -0.53
C ILE A 9 19.84 -4.46 -1.06
N ALA A 10 19.75 -3.87 -2.25
CA ALA A 10 20.84 -3.08 -2.83
C ALA A 10 21.14 -1.81 -2.03
N SER A 11 20.14 -1.18 -1.41
CA SER A 11 20.33 0.00 -0.56
C SER A 11 21.10 -0.35 0.72
N VAL A 12 20.80 -1.50 1.32
CA VAL A 12 21.50 -1.99 2.52
C VAL A 12 22.92 -2.45 2.18
N THR A 13 23.10 -3.24 1.13
CA THR A 13 24.41 -3.84 0.84
C THR A 13 25.42 -2.87 0.23
N ASN A 14 24.97 -1.97 -0.65
CA ASN A 14 25.86 -1.06 -1.38
C ASN A 14 25.72 0.41 -0.95
N GLY A 15 24.65 0.76 -0.25
CA GLY A 15 24.37 2.14 0.15
C GLY A 15 24.71 2.48 1.60
N GLY A 16 25.09 1.48 2.42
CA GLY A 16 25.38 1.69 3.84
C GLY A 16 24.15 2.05 4.67
N VAL A 17 22.94 1.76 4.18
CA VAL A 17 21.70 1.97 4.93
C VAL A 17 21.72 1.09 6.19
N GLY A 18 21.57 1.72 7.36
CA GLY A 18 21.64 1.07 8.67
C GLY A 18 22.80 1.55 9.54
N TYR A 19 23.83 2.16 8.94
CA TYR A 19 24.95 2.79 9.65
C TYR A 19 24.70 4.27 9.94
N HIS A 20 25.43 4.84 10.90
CA HIS A 20 25.31 6.28 11.18
C HIS A 20 25.87 7.11 10.02
N ALA A 21 24.96 7.73 9.26
CA ALA A 21 25.24 8.36 7.96
C ALA A 21 26.36 9.42 7.97
N LEU A 22 26.64 10.05 9.13
CA LEU A 22 27.62 11.13 9.24
C LEU A 22 28.98 10.67 9.78
N THR A 23 29.09 9.46 10.33
CA THR A 23 30.32 8.96 10.99
C THR A 23 30.89 7.71 10.33
N GLU A 24 30.05 6.92 9.66
CA GLU A 24 30.42 5.56 9.22
C GLU A 24 30.28 5.34 7.71
N VAL A 25 29.63 6.25 6.98
CA VAL A 25 29.29 6.05 5.56
C VAL A 25 30.09 7.02 4.66
N PRO A 26 30.85 6.53 3.68
CA PRO A 26 31.51 7.37 2.68
C PRO A 26 30.49 8.21 1.90
N LEU A 27 30.90 9.43 1.51
CA LEU A 27 30.00 10.34 0.79
C LEU A 27 29.46 9.75 -0.53
N ALA A 28 30.26 8.92 -1.21
CA ALA A 28 29.85 8.23 -2.45
C ALA A 28 28.71 7.22 -2.22
N ASP A 29 28.79 6.45 -1.13
CA ASP A 29 27.78 5.45 -0.77
C ASP A 29 26.49 6.14 -0.29
N LEU A 30 26.62 7.28 0.39
CA LEU A 30 25.50 8.13 0.75
C LEU A 30 24.77 8.68 -0.49
N GLN A 31 25.51 9.14 -1.50
CA GLN A 31 24.93 9.59 -2.77
C GLN A 31 24.22 8.46 -3.52
N TYR A 32 24.78 7.26 -3.49
CA TYR A 32 24.17 6.07 -4.06
C TYR A 32 22.85 5.73 -3.34
N SER A 33 22.86 5.72 -2.01
CA SER A 33 21.67 5.56 -1.17
C SER A 33 20.58 6.57 -1.46
N LEU A 34 20.92 7.85 -1.59
CA LEU A 34 19.95 8.92 -1.88
C LEU A 34 19.26 8.73 -3.24
N LYS A 35 19.99 8.21 -4.24
CA LYS A 35 19.42 7.86 -5.56
C LYS A 35 18.51 6.63 -5.48
N LEU A 36 18.91 5.59 -4.73
CA LEU A 36 18.06 4.42 -4.51
C LEU A 36 16.82 4.75 -3.71
N LEU A 37 16.91 5.63 -2.73
CA LEU A 37 15.79 6.08 -1.90
C LEU A 37 14.72 6.79 -2.75
N LEU A 38 15.14 7.62 -3.72
CA LEU A 38 14.23 8.19 -4.71
C LEU A 38 13.49 7.11 -5.50
N ALA A 39 14.21 6.09 -5.99
CA ALA A 39 13.62 4.98 -6.72
C ALA A 39 12.66 4.15 -5.85
N LEU A 40 13.01 3.93 -4.58
CA LEU A 40 12.17 3.24 -3.59
C LEU A 40 10.88 4.02 -3.30
N GLU A 41 10.95 5.33 -3.08
CA GLU A 41 9.77 6.17 -2.86
C GLU A 41 8.78 6.09 -4.03
N VAL A 42 9.29 6.17 -5.27
CA VAL A 42 8.45 6.08 -6.47
C VAL A 42 7.83 4.69 -6.61
N HIS A 43 8.61 3.62 -6.42
CA HIS A 43 8.08 2.26 -6.47
C HIS A 43 7.04 2.02 -5.38
N TYR A 44 7.31 2.47 -4.15
CA TYR A 44 6.39 2.35 -3.03
C TYR A 44 5.04 3.02 -3.33
N ALA A 45 5.05 4.28 -3.80
CA ALA A 45 3.83 5.01 -4.13
C ALA A 45 2.97 4.27 -5.17
N ILE A 46 3.60 3.78 -6.24
CA ILE A 46 2.91 3.05 -7.31
C ILE A 46 2.36 1.71 -6.81
N LEU A 47 3.15 0.95 -6.06
CA LEU A 47 2.72 -0.35 -5.52
C LEU A 47 1.53 -0.20 -4.59
N ILE A 48 1.56 0.79 -3.71
CA ILE A 48 0.45 1.09 -2.81
C ILE A 48 -0.81 1.50 -3.59
N ALA A 49 -0.68 2.35 -4.61
CA ALA A 49 -1.82 2.71 -5.46
C ALA A 49 -2.42 1.47 -6.17
N LEU A 50 -1.59 0.57 -6.68
CA LEU A 50 -2.03 -0.68 -7.31
C LEU A 50 -2.73 -1.64 -6.33
N VAL A 51 -2.20 -1.79 -5.12
CA VAL A 51 -2.83 -2.62 -4.08
C VAL A 51 -4.21 -2.05 -3.70
N LYS A 52 -4.30 -0.74 -3.43
CA LYS A 52 -5.56 -0.09 -3.07
C LYS A 52 -6.59 -0.15 -4.20
N THR A 53 -6.16 0.04 -5.45
CA THR A 53 -7.05 -0.07 -6.60
C THR A 53 -7.56 -1.49 -6.81
N SER A 54 -6.73 -2.52 -6.60
CA SER A 54 -7.18 -3.92 -6.59
C SER A 54 -8.28 -4.16 -5.55
N LEU A 55 -8.11 -3.64 -4.33
CA LEU A 55 -9.11 -3.71 -3.27
C LEU A 55 -10.42 -2.98 -3.64
N LEU A 56 -10.30 -1.78 -4.22
CA LEU A 56 -11.46 -1.01 -4.69
C LEU A 56 -12.23 -1.72 -5.81
N LEU A 57 -11.52 -2.36 -6.75
CA LEU A 57 -12.13 -3.18 -7.81
C LEU A 57 -12.85 -4.39 -7.25
N PHE A 58 -12.27 -5.05 -6.23
CA PHE A 58 -12.90 -6.14 -5.51
C PHE A 58 -14.19 -5.69 -4.82
N TYR A 59 -14.18 -4.57 -4.09
CA TYR A 59 -15.39 -4.01 -3.47
C TYR A 59 -16.44 -3.60 -4.50
N ARG A 60 -16.02 -3.01 -5.62
CA ARG A 60 -16.93 -2.67 -6.72
C ARG A 60 -17.61 -3.91 -7.31
N ARG A 61 -16.92 -5.06 -7.37
CA ARG A 61 -17.49 -6.33 -7.84
C ARG A 61 -18.51 -6.90 -6.86
N ILE A 62 -18.24 -6.85 -5.55
CA ILE A 62 -19.14 -7.35 -4.50
C ILE A 62 -20.42 -6.52 -4.42
N PHE A 63 -20.29 -5.19 -4.35
CA PHE A 63 -21.41 -4.28 -4.16
C PHE A 63 -21.90 -3.63 -5.46
N SER A 64 -21.75 -4.35 -6.57
CA SER A 64 -22.13 -3.93 -7.93
C SER A 64 -23.49 -3.21 -8.06
N PRO A 65 -24.59 -3.61 -7.35
CA PRO A 65 -25.88 -2.95 -7.50
C PRO A 65 -25.98 -1.53 -6.91
N HIS A 66 -25.12 -1.14 -5.96
CA HIS A 66 -25.25 0.14 -5.25
C HIS A 66 -24.53 1.29 -5.99
N ARG A 67 -25.29 2.09 -6.75
CA ARG A 67 -24.74 3.21 -7.55
C ARG A 67 -23.96 4.24 -6.73
N ALA A 68 -24.47 4.62 -5.55
CA ALA A 68 -23.82 5.58 -4.65
C ALA A 68 -22.44 5.08 -4.16
N LEU A 69 -22.37 3.80 -3.77
CA LEU A 69 -21.12 3.18 -3.35
C LEU A 69 -20.11 3.10 -4.49
N ARG A 70 -20.54 2.83 -5.73
CA ARG A 70 -19.63 2.85 -6.90
C ARG A 70 -19.04 4.23 -7.17
N LEU A 71 -19.81 5.30 -6.99
CA LEU A 71 -19.31 6.66 -7.11
C LEU A 71 -18.28 6.95 -6.01
N ALA A 72 -18.60 6.62 -4.76
CA ALA A 72 -17.69 6.81 -3.63
C ALA A 72 -16.37 6.02 -3.78
N LEU A 73 -16.44 4.75 -4.20
CA LEU A 73 -15.26 3.93 -4.52
C LEU A 73 -14.43 4.55 -5.65
N GLY A 74 -15.07 5.14 -6.66
CA GLY A 74 -14.40 5.85 -7.75
C GLY A 74 -13.67 7.12 -7.27
N LEU A 75 -14.32 7.92 -6.42
CA LEU A 75 -13.72 9.14 -5.84
C LEU A 75 -12.51 8.80 -4.96
N ILE A 76 -12.61 7.76 -4.13
CA ILE A 76 -11.49 7.29 -3.31
C ILE A 76 -10.36 6.75 -4.19
N GLY A 77 -10.69 6.01 -5.27
CA GLY A 77 -9.70 5.57 -6.24
C GLY A 77 -8.95 6.73 -6.89
N ALA A 78 -9.65 7.80 -7.27
CA ALA A 78 -9.02 9.01 -7.78
C ALA A 78 -8.13 9.69 -6.73
N ALA A 79 -8.59 9.78 -5.47
CA ALA A 79 -7.80 10.33 -4.38
C ALA A 79 -6.50 9.56 -4.11
N VAL A 80 -6.53 8.22 -4.20
CA VAL A 80 -5.35 7.36 -4.08
C VAL A 80 -4.32 7.66 -5.16
N TRP A 81 -4.75 7.81 -6.42
CA TRP A 81 -3.83 8.14 -7.52
C TRP A 81 -3.30 9.57 -7.43
N LEU A 82 -4.13 10.52 -7.01
CA LEU A 82 -3.68 11.90 -6.75
C LEU A 82 -2.63 11.95 -5.65
N TRP A 83 -2.83 11.20 -4.57
CA TRP A 83 -1.85 11.04 -3.50
C TRP A 83 -0.55 10.42 -4.04
N SER A 84 -0.63 9.32 -4.80
CA SER A 84 0.55 8.67 -5.39
C SER A 84 1.31 9.60 -6.33
N LEU A 85 0.62 10.39 -7.14
CA LEU A 85 1.24 11.37 -8.03
C LEU A 85 1.92 12.48 -7.23
N SER A 86 1.26 12.99 -6.19
CA SER A 86 1.84 14.00 -5.30
C SER A 86 3.10 13.49 -4.58
N ALA A 87 3.12 12.24 -4.13
CA ALA A 87 4.28 11.61 -3.52
C ALA A 87 5.46 11.54 -4.50
N VAL A 88 5.21 11.09 -5.73
CA VAL A 88 6.23 11.02 -6.79
C VAL A 88 6.77 12.41 -7.13
N LEU A 89 5.89 13.40 -7.32
CA LEU A 89 6.30 14.77 -7.60
C LEU A 89 7.13 15.35 -6.45
N THR A 90 6.71 15.12 -5.20
CA THR A 90 7.46 15.57 -4.03
C THR A 90 8.84 14.92 -3.98
N ALA A 91 8.96 13.62 -4.28
CA ALA A 91 10.24 12.92 -4.31
C ALA A 91 11.24 13.59 -5.27
N PHE A 92 10.79 14.00 -6.47
CA PHE A 92 11.64 14.68 -7.46
C PHE A 92 11.85 16.17 -7.18
N LEU A 93 10.86 16.85 -6.61
CA LEU A 93 10.86 18.31 -6.44
C LEU A 93 11.25 18.76 -5.03
N LEU A 94 11.55 17.83 -4.11
CA LEU A 94 11.89 18.16 -2.73
C LEU A 94 13.11 19.08 -2.63
N CYS A 95 14.07 18.90 -3.54
CA CYS A 95 15.25 19.74 -3.66
C CYS A 95 15.27 20.43 -5.01
N ALA A 96 15.54 21.73 -5.01
CA ALA A 96 15.72 22.52 -6.22
C ALA A 96 17.15 23.08 -6.26
N PRO A 97 17.96 22.75 -7.28
CA PRO A 97 17.68 21.82 -8.40
C PRO A 97 17.80 20.33 -7.98
N LEU A 98 17.18 19.41 -8.72
CA LEU A 98 17.17 17.96 -8.42
C LEU A 98 18.56 17.36 -8.10
N PRO A 99 19.67 17.72 -8.79
CA PRO A 99 21.01 17.21 -8.45
C PRO A 99 21.46 17.50 -7.01
N PHE A 100 20.90 18.55 -6.40
CA PHE A 100 21.18 18.89 -5.01
C PHE A 100 20.63 17.84 -4.03
N ASN A 101 19.67 17.01 -4.46
CA ASN A 101 19.12 15.91 -3.66
C ASN A 101 20.19 14.89 -3.23
N TRP A 102 21.29 14.78 -4.00
CA TRP A 102 22.46 13.97 -3.65
C TRP A 102 23.72 14.82 -3.48
N GLY A 103 23.57 16.09 -3.09
CA GLY A 103 24.70 16.96 -2.72
C GLY A 103 25.54 17.47 -3.89
N VAL A 104 25.01 17.46 -5.12
CA VAL A 104 25.69 18.03 -6.29
C VAL A 104 25.16 19.43 -6.59
N GLY A 105 26.05 20.42 -6.55
CA GLY A 105 25.74 21.82 -6.85
C GLY A 105 25.28 22.63 -5.64
N ALA A 106 24.74 23.81 -5.90
CA ALA A 106 24.13 24.68 -4.89
C ALA A 106 22.61 24.69 -5.05
N GLY A 107 21.89 24.63 -3.94
CA GLY A 107 20.44 24.58 -3.95
C GLY A 107 19.85 24.60 -2.54
N SER A 108 18.54 24.41 -2.47
CA SER A 108 17.81 24.27 -1.21
C SER A 108 16.89 23.06 -1.27
N CYS A 109 16.77 22.36 -0.16
CA CYS A 109 15.81 21.28 0.02
C CYS A 109 14.73 21.68 1.02
N GLY A 110 13.51 21.19 0.80
CA GLY A 110 12.45 21.21 1.80
C GLY A 110 12.72 20.27 2.97
N ASN A 111 11.81 20.26 3.94
CA ASN A 111 11.90 19.37 5.09
C ASN A 111 11.45 17.95 4.71
N ARG A 112 12.43 17.09 4.45
CA ARG A 112 12.24 15.69 4.08
C ARG A 112 11.44 14.90 5.11
N GLY A 113 11.71 15.11 6.41
CA GLY A 113 10.98 14.45 7.50
C GLY A 113 9.50 14.85 7.54
N ALA A 114 9.20 16.14 7.38
CA ALA A 114 7.83 16.63 7.33
C ALA A 114 7.07 16.05 6.11
N SER A 115 7.72 15.99 4.95
CA SER A 115 7.15 15.36 3.75
C SER A 115 6.85 13.87 3.96
N PHE A 116 7.76 13.12 4.59
CA PHE A 116 7.53 11.71 4.92
C PHE A 116 6.34 11.51 5.86
N VAL A 117 6.26 12.29 6.94
CA VAL A 117 5.15 12.21 7.91
C VAL A 117 3.83 12.58 7.24
N ALA A 118 3.79 13.66 6.47
CA ALA A 118 2.60 14.08 5.74
C ALA A 118 2.13 13.00 4.74
N ASN A 119 3.08 12.41 3.99
CA ASN A 119 2.77 11.37 3.02
C ASN A 119 2.23 10.10 3.72
N GLY A 120 2.85 9.70 4.83
CA GLY A 120 2.39 8.57 5.64
C GLY A 120 1.01 8.78 6.24
N ALA A 121 0.73 9.97 6.79
CA ALA A 121 -0.57 10.32 7.33
C ALA A 121 -1.67 10.28 6.25
N ALA A 122 -1.42 10.88 5.08
CA ALA A 122 -2.36 10.86 3.95
C ALA A 122 -2.61 9.43 3.44
N ASN A 123 -1.57 8.60 3.39
CA ASN A 123 -1.69 7.19 3.04
C ASN A 123 -2.61 6.44 4.02
N MET A 124 -2.39 6.61 5.33
CA MET A 124 -3.18 5.95 6.37
C MET A 124 -4.65 6.41 6.36
N LEU A 125 -4.90 7.69 6.10
CA LEU A 125 -6.26 8.24 5.96
C LEU A 125 -7.01 7.59 4.79
N THR A 126 -6.35 7.40 3.64
CA THR A 126 -6.98 6.73 2.49
C THR A 126 -7.26 5.25 2.78
N ASP A 127 -6.43 4.56 3.56
CA ASP A 127 -6.71 3.18 3.99
C ASP A 127 -7.94 3.09 4.89
N ALA A 128 -8.03 3.98 5.88
CA ALA A 128 -9.21 4.05 6.75
C ALA A 128 -10.49 4.34 5.95
N ALA A 129 -10.43 5.27 4.98
CA ALA A 129 -11.56 5.58 4.12
C ALA A 129 -12.02 4.37 3.28
N ILE A 130 -11.09 3.60 2.72
CA ILE A 130 -11.40 2.39 1.94
C ILE A 130 -12.06 1.33 2.82
N LEU A 131 -11.57 1.13 4.05
CA LEU A 131 -12.08 0.11 4.97
C LEU A 131 -13.44 0.48 5.57
N VAL A 132 -13.66 1.75 5.91
CA VAL A 132 -14.90 2.20 6.55
C VAL A 132 -16.07 2.26 5.57
N LEU A 133 -15.82 2.61 4.31
CA LEU A 133 -16.87 2.82 3.31
C LEU A 133 -17.83 1.63 3.12
N PRO A 134 -17.39 0.36 3.00
CA PRO A 134 -18.29 -0.78 2.81
C PRO A 134 -18.96 -1.26 4.11
N LEU A 135 -18.46 -0.90 5.30
CA LEU A 135 -18.97 -1.44 6.57
C LEU A 135 -20.47 -1.16 6.78
N PRO A 136 -20.98 0.07 6.62
CA PRO A 136 -22.41 0.33 6.76
C PRO A 136 -23.27 -0.49 5.78
N TYR A 137 -22.79 -0.70 4.55
CA TYR A 137 -23.50 -1.51 3.55
C TYR A 137 -23.48 -2.99 3.92
N ILE A 138 -22.39 -3.51 4.49
CA ILE A 138 -22.30 -4.88 4.99
C ILE A 138 -23.25 -5.10 6.16
N PHE A 139 -23.28 -4.17 7.12
CA PHE A 139 -24.17 -4.26 8.28
C PHE A 139 -25.65 -4.11 7.91
N ALA A 140 -25.97 -3.29 6.91
CA ALA A 140 -27.33 -3.16 6.37
C ALA A 140 -27.75 -4.38 5.53
N LEU A 141 -26.79 -5.08 4.89
CA LEU A 141 -27.01 -6.27 4.08
C LEU A 141 -26.97 -7.55 4.93
N GLN A 142 -27.48 -7.51 6.17
CA GLN A 142 -27.70 -8.71 6.98
C GLN A 142 -28.33 -9.79 6.11
N MET A 143 -27.55 -10.85 5.87
CA MET A 143 -27.89 -11.94 4.96
C MET A 143 -29.31 -12.41 5.23
N ASN A 144 -30.14 -12.42 4.17
CA ASN A 144 -31.44 -13.10 4.18
C ASN A 144 -31.22 -14.50 4.77
N LEU A 145 -31.97 -14.90 5.80
CA LEU A 145 -31.77 -16.14 6.59
C LEU A 145 -31.46 -17.38 5.74
N ALA A 146 -31.96 -17.43 4.50
CA ALA A 146 -31.66 -18.44 3.49
C ALA A 146 -30.16 -18.64 3.16
N LYS A 147 -29.33 -17.59 3.10
CA LYS A 147 -27.87 -17.74 2.85
C LYS A 147 -27.13 -18.21 4.11
N LYS A 148 -27.60 -17.80 5.30
CA LYS A 148 -27.07 -18.29 6.58
C LYS A 148 -27.39 -19.78 6.75
N ALA A 149 -28.58 -20.21 6.33
CA ALA A 149 -28.98 -21.62 6.26
C ALA A 149 -28.16 -22.39 5.20
N GLY A 150 -27.91 -21.82 4.02
CA GLY A 150 -27.08 -22.46 2.99
C GLY A 150 -25.62 -22.69 3.43
N VAL A 151 -24.99 -21.69 4.05
CA VAL A 151 -23.63 -21.84 4.60
C VAL A 151 -23.63 -22.80 5.79
N GLY A 152 -24.65 -22.73 6.67
CA GLY A 152 -24.83 -23.69 7.76
C GLY A 152 -24.99 -25.14 7.28
N ALA A 153 -25.77 -25.36 6.21
CA ALA A 153 -25.99 -26.69 5.64
C ALA A 153 -24.72 -27.25 4.99
N VAL A 154 -23.93 -26.43 4.28
CA VAL A 154 -22.65 -26.86 3.70
C VAL A 154 -21.63 -27.19 4.80
N LEU A 155 -21.54 -26.37 5.86
CA LEU A 155 -20.65 -26.65 6.98
C LEU A 155 -21.07 -27.89 7.77
N TRP A 156 -22.38 -28.13 7.91
CA TRP A 156 -22.91 -29.33 8.55
C TRP A 156 -22.64 -30.58 7.69
N ALA A 157 -22.87 -30.51 6.38
CA ALA A 157 -22.57 -31.60 5.45
C ALA A 157 -21.06 -31.93 5.39
N VAL A 158 -20.20 -30.91 5.37
CA VAL A 158 -18.74 -31.10 5.40
C VAL A 158 -18.27 -31.65 6.76
N GLY A 159 -18.94 -31.26 7.85
CA GLY A 159 -18.78 -31.89 9.15
C GLY A 159 -19.01 -33.40 9.06
N ASP A 160 -20.10 -33.81 8.42
CA ASP A 160 -20.50 -35.22 8.22
C ASP A 160 -19.46 -36.08 7.48
N TYR A 161 -18.76 -35.49 6.52
CA TYR A 161 -17.70 -36.20 5.80
C TYR A 161 -16.35 -36.22 6.53
N GLY A 162 -16.19 -35.46 7.64
CA GLY A 162 -14.92 -35.36 8.37
C GLY A 162 -14.67 -36.50 9.36
N TYR A 163 -15.71 -37.13 9.90
CA TYR A 163 -15.57 -38.24 10.88
C TYR A 163 -15.53 -39.64 10.25
N GLY A 164 -15.70 -39.76 8.93
CA GLY A 164 -15.69 -41.05 8.23
C GLY A 164 -14.33 -41.53 7.72
N TRP A 165 -13.28 -40.70 7.75
CA TRP A 165 -11.95 -41.05 7.21
C TRP A 165 -10.95 -41.51 8.28
N GLU A 166 -11.25 -41.36 9.57
CA GLU A 166 -10.33 -41.69 10.66
C GLU A 166 -10.54 -43.12 11.23
N GLU A 167 -11.60 -43.80 10.82
CA GLU A 167 -11.93 -45.18 11.25
C GLU A 167 -11.50 -46.29 10.27
N GLN A 168 -10.84 -45.96 9.15
CA GLN A 168 -10.36 -46.94 8.16
C GLN A 168 -8.85 -47.27 8.26
N GLU A 169 -8.13 -46.76 9.26
CA GLU A 169 -6.68 -46.97 9.43
C GLU A 169 -6.25 -47.80 10.67
N TRP A 170 -7.16 -48.59 11.27
CA TRP A 170 -6.83 -49.68 12.23
C TRP A 170 -7.66 -50.94 11.94
#